data_AF-E6ZG61-F1
#
_entry.id   AF-E6ZG61-F1
#
_cell.length_a   1.000
_cell.length_b   1.000
_cell.length_c   1.000
_cell.angle_alpha   90.00
_cell.angle_beta   90.00
_cell.angle_gamma   90.00
#
_symmetry.space_group_name_H-M   'P 1'
#
loop_
_entity.id
_entity.type
_entity.pdbx_description
1 polymer ?
#
loop_
_entity_poly.entity_id
_entity_poly.type
_entity_poly.pdbx_seq_one_letter_code
_entity_poly.pdbx_strand_id
1 'polypeptide(L)'
;MSDWLSVCVPISLLLGLITGAAYMLYSGLLSDIVVLTGSAPIKKITFAYKFKEGPYRQCGQLFKESHNIGPKLSCIAVFYDDPTKVIGPQCRYAVGSILSEGENKADEELLKSYETSGFNVFSFPEVTHVVTTSFPYRTFFSILLRVRRVYPRLHRYIQNIFR
;
A
#
# COMPACT_ATOMS: atom_id res chain seq x y z
N MET A 1 4.71 50.95 -3.38
CA MET A 1 5.30 49.61 -3.13
C MET A 1 4.55 48.81 -2.07
N SER A 2 3.97 49.44 -1.04
CA SER A 2 3.15 48.79 0.00
C SER A 2 1.88 48.13 -0.52
N ASP A 3 1.17 48.77 -1.44
CA ASP A 3 -0.21 48.38 -1.79
C ASP A 3 -0.26 47.10 -2.65
N TRP A 4 0.77 46.92 -3.50
CA TRP A 4 0.93 45.70 -4.28
C TRP A 4 1.24 44.49 -3.38
N LEU A 5 2.09 44.68 -2.36
CA LEU A 5 2.41 43.63 -1.39
C LEU A 5 1.17 43.27 -0.56
N SER A 6 0.37 44.25 -0.14
CA SER A 6 -0.87 44.05 0.60
C SER A 6 -1.93 43.22 -0.16
N VAL A 7 -1.92 43.26 -1.49
CA VAL A 7 -2.84 42.48 -2.35
C VAL A 7 -2.22 41.13 -2.75
N CYS A 8 -0.92 41.08 -3.03
CA CYS A 8 -0.26 39.83 -3.42
C CYS A 8 -0.20 38.80 -2.29
N VAL A 9 -0.01 39.22 -1.04
CA VAL A 9 0.04 38.32 0.12
C VAL A 9 -1.26 37.52 0.30
N PRO A 10 -2.47 38.12 0.38
CA PRO A 10 -3.71 37.37 0.54
C PRO A 10 -4.02 36.49 -0.69
N ILE A 11 -3.71 36.95 -1.90
CA ILE A 11 -3.90 36.13 -3.12
C ILE A 11 -2.99 34.90 -3.08
N SER A 12 -1.72 35.07 -2.71
CA SER A 12 -0.76 33.96 -2.62
C SER A 12 -1.15 32.97 -1.53
N LEU A 13 -1.63 33.47 -0.39
CA LEU A 13 -2.17 32.64 0.69
C LEU A 13 -3.40 31.84 0.21
N LEU A 14 -4.34 32.48 -0.48
CA LEU A 14 -5.53 31.83 -1.01
C LEU A 14 -5.17 30.73 -2.03
N LEU A 15 -4.25 31.00 -2.96
CA LEU A 15 -3.76 30.00 -3.92
C LEU A 15 -3.08 28.83 -3.23
N GLY A 16 -2.29 29.09 -2.19
CA GLY A 16 -1.66 28.07 -1.36
C GLY A 16 -2.69 27.17 -0.67
N LEU A 17 -3.74 27.77 -0.10
CA LEU A 17 -4.85 27.04 0.52
C LEU A 17 -5.61 26.17 -0.49
N ILE A 18 -5.93 26.71 -1.67
CA ILE A 18 -6.61 25.98 -2.74
C ILE A 18 -5.76 24.80 -3.20
N THR A 19 -4.46 25.03 -3.44
CA THR A 19 -3.53 23.97 -3.87
C THR A 19 -3.39 22.89 -2.81
N GLY A 20 -3.26 23.28 -1.53
CA GLY A 20 -3.20 22.35 -0.41
C GLY A 20 -4.49 21.53 -0.26
N ALA A 21 -5.66 22.16 -0.39
CA ALA A 21 -6.95 21.48 -0.38
C ALA A 21 -7.07 20.51 -1.56
N ALA A 22 -6.73 20.95 -2.78
CA ALA A 22 -6.72 20.09 -3.97
C ALA A 22 -5.78 18.89 -3.79
N TYR A 23 -4.60 19.09 -3.21
CA TYR A 23 -3.64 18.03 -2.94
C TYR A 23 -4.16 17.02 -1.90
N MET A 24 -4.82 17.48 -0.83
CA MET A 24 -5.47 16.60 0.15
C MET A 24 -6.61 15.79 -0.45
N LEU A 25 -7.45 16.42 -1.28
CA LEU A 25 -8.52 15.74 -2.02
C LEU A 25 -7.95 14.69 -2.97
N TYR A 26 -6.94 15.07 -3.76
CA TYR A 26 -6.25 14.16 -4.68
C TYR A 26 -5.62 12.95 -3.97
N SER A 27 -5.12 13.17 -2.75
CA SER A 27 -4.54 12.14 -1.88
C SER A 27 -5.58 11.14 -1.33
N GLY A 28 -6.88 11.42 -1.48
CA GLY A 28 -7.97 10.52 -1.09
C GLY A 28 -8.69 10.91 0.21
N LEU A 29 -8.57 12.16 0.68
CA LEU A 29 -9.22 12.60 1.92
C LEU A 29 -10.73 12.33 1.94
N LEU A 30 -11.41 12.55 0.81
CA LEU A 30 -12.84 12.31 0.64
C LEU A 30 -13.16 10.98 -0.07
N SER A 31 -12.15 10.15 -0.33
CA SER A 31 -12.40 8.83 -0.91
C SER A 31 -13.20 7.98 0.07
N ASP A 32 -14.23 7.34 -0.47
CA ASP A 32 -15.03 6.39 0.27
C ASP A 32 -14.25 5.10 0.52
N ILE A 33 -14.57 4.43 1.62
CA ILE A 33 -13.91 3.19 2.06
C ILE A 33 -15.00 2.14 2.20
N VAL A 34 -15.19 1.40 1.12
CA VAL A 34 -16.14 0.28 1.05
C VAL A 34 -15.40 -0.99 1.43
N VAL A 35 -15.84 -1.60 2.54
CA VAL A 35 -15.33 -2.90 3.00
C VAL A 35 -16.28 -3.99 2.53
N LEU A 36 -15.74 -5.01 1.87
CA LEU A 36 -16.49 -6.10 1.26
C LEU A 36 -16.00 -7.44 1.79
N THR A 37 -16.90 -8.42 1.89
CA THR A 37 -16.56 -9.83 2.10
C THR A 37 -16.90 -10.62 0.83
N GLY A 38 -15.99 -11.47 0.39
CA GLY A 38 -16.21 -12.34 -0.76
C GLY A 38 -14.90 -12.96 -1.27
N SER A 39 -14.90 -13.34 -2.55
CA SER A 39 -13.72 -13.85 -3.23
C SER A 39 -12.58 -12.84 -3.26
N ALA A 40 -11.34 -13.31 -3.18
CA ALA A 40 -10.19 -12.44 -3.27
C ALA A 40 -10.12 -11.73 -4.63
N PRO A 41 -9.76 -10.44 -4.67
CA PRO A 41 -9.53 -9.72 -5.92
C PRO A 41 -8.26 -10.20 -6.64
N ILE A 42 -7.49 -11.07 -5.99
CA ILE A 42 -6.32 -11.74 -6.52
C ILE A 42 -6.58 -13.25 -6.55
N LYS A 43 -6.20 -13.90 -7.65
CA LYS A 43 -6.23 -15.36 -7.77
C LYS A 43 -5.02 -15.99 -7.06
N LYS A 44 -4.72 -17.26 -7.36
CA LYS A 44 -3.40 -17.85 -7.08
C LYS A 44 -2.30 -16.95 -7.65
N ILE A 45 -1.29 -16.63 -6.86
CA ILE A 45 -0.17 -15.78 -7.29
C ILE A 45 1.18 -16.45 -7.03
N THR A 46 2.14 -16.19 -7.91
CA THR A 46 3.57 -16.43 -7.66
C THR A 46 4.19 -15.14 -7.18
N PHE A 47 4.69 -15.13 -5.94
CA PHE A 47 5.18 -13.96 -5.25
C PHE A 47 6.69 -14.08 -5.03
N ALA A 48 7.46 -13.15 -5.62
CA ALA A 48 8.84 -12.94 -5.23
C ALA A 48 8.89 -11.96 -4.08
N TYR A 49 9.55 -12.32 -2.97
CA TYR A 49 9.51 -11.53 -1.75
C TYR A 49 10.81 -11.54 -0.95
N LYS A 50 11.05 -10.43 -0.25
CA LYS A 50 11.99 -10.36 0.86
C LYS A 50 11.22 -10.28 2.16
N PHE A 51 11.58 -11.16 3.09
CA PHE A 51 11.11 -11.12 4.46
C PHE A 51 11.99 -10.17 5.28
N LYS A 52 11.38 -9.38 6.15
CA LYS A 52 12.09 -8.51 7.08
C LYS A 52 11.33 -8.39 8.40
N GLU A 53 12.11 -8.30 9.47
CA GLU A 53 11.64 -7.89 10.79
C GLU A 53 12.03 -6.42 11.03
N GLY A 54 11.09 -5.62 11.52
CA GLY A 54 11.30 -4.22 11.82
C GLY A 54 10.09 -3.32 11.55
N PRO A 55 10.21 -2.00 11.80
CA PRO A 55 9.09 -1.09 11.72
C PRO A 55 8.54 -0.98 10.29
N TYR A 56 7.22 -1.13 10.12
CA TYR A 56 6.57 -1.10 8.79
C TYR A 56 6.82 0.19 7.99
N ARG A 57 7.14 1.32 8.63
CA ARG A 57 7.56 2.56 7.94
C ARG A 57 8.81 2.37 7.06
N GLN A 58 9.60 1.32 7.27
CA GLN A 58 10.80 1.00 6.50
C GLN A 58 10.50 0.13 5.26
N CYS A 59 9.26 -0.35 5.06
CA CYS A 59 8.92 -1.23 3.95
C CYS A 59 9.13 -0.58 2.58
N GLY A 60 9.12 0.76 2.50
CA GLY A 60 9.31 1.51 1.27
C GLY A 60 10.63 1.22 0.54
N GLN A 61 11.69 0.87 1.27
CA GLN A 61 12.97 0.48 0.66
C GLN A 61 12.84 -0.83 -0.13
N LEU A 62 12.16 -1.84 0.44
CA LEU A 62 11.93 -3.12 -0.25
C LEU A 62 10.97 -2.96 -1.44
N PHE A 63 9.98 -2.06 -1.34
CA PHE A 63 9.13 -1.73 -2.49
C PHE A 63 9.94 -1.14 -3.64
N LYS A 64 10.86 -0.20 -3.34
CA LYS A 64 11.73 0.39 -4.37
C LYS A 64 12.65 -0.66 -5.00
N GLU A 65 13.23 -1.53 -4.19
CA GLU A 65 14.09 -2.61 -4.67
C GLU A 65 13.33 -3.56 -5.59
N SER A 66 12.15 -4.03 -5.18
CA SER A 66 11.29 -4.89 -5.99
C SER A 66 10.86 -4.22 -7.30
N HIS A 67 10.46 -2.95 -7.22
CA HIS A 67 10.02 -2.18 -8.39
C HIS A 67 11.15 -1.93 -9.39
N ASN A 68 12.40 -1.80 -8.94
CA ASN A 68 13.54 -1.65 -9.85
C ASN A 68 13.77 -2.89 -10.71
N ILE A 69 13.46 -4.10 -10.20
CA ILE A 69 13.60 -5.35 -10.94
C ILE A 69 12.41 -5.55 -11.89
N GLY A 70 11.18 -5.33 -11.38
CA GLY A 70 9.95 -5.49 -12.17
C GLY A 70 9.09 -4.23 -12.15
N PRO A 71 9.44 -3.16 -12.89
CA PRO A 71 8.74 -1.88 -12.82
C PRO A 71 7.30 -1.94 -13.32
N LYS A 72 6.98 -2.92 -14.17
CA LYS A 72 5.62 -3.16 -14.70
C LYS A 72 4.80 -4.11 -13.84
N LEU A 73 5.38 -4.72 -12.80
CA LEU A 73 4.71 -5.71 -11.96
C LEU A 73 3.99 -5.04 -10.79
N SER A 74 2.87 -5.63 -10.42
CA SER A 74 2.16 -5.26 -9.20
C SER A 74 2.99 -5.64 -7.98
N CYS A 75 3.31 -4.64 -7.16
CA CYS A 75 3.95 -4.87 -5.86
C CYS A 75 2.91 -5.23 -4.79
N ILE A 76 3.26 -6.16 -3.91
CA ILE A 76 2.43 -6.60 -2.79
C ILE A 76 3.26 -6.66 -1.50
N ALA A 77 2.61 -6.39 -0.38
CA ALA A 77 3.17 -6.59 0.94
C ALA A 77 2.21 -7.38 1.84
N VAL A 78 2.78 -8.28 2.62
CA VAL A 78 2.10 -9.07 3.63
C VAL A 78 2.62 -8.62 4.99
N PHE A 79 1.72 -8.13 5.83
CA PHE A 79 2.02 -7.71 7.20
C PHE A 79 1.46 -8.75 8.17
N TYR A 80 2.33 -9.38 8.96
CA TYR A 80 1.96 -10.52 9.81
C TYR A 80 1.45 -10.11 11.19
N ASP A 81 1.81 -8.91 11.64
CA ASP A 81 1.61 -8.49 13.03
C ASP A 81 0.77 -7.21 13.08
N ASP A 82 0.04 -7.04 14.19
CA ASP A 82 -0.67 -5.79 14.49
C ASP A 82 0.33 -4.80 15.10
N PRO A 83 0.66 -3.68 14.43
CA PRO A 83 1.65 -2.72 14.91
C PRO A 83 1.19 -1.94 16.16
N THR A 84 -0.07 -2.10 16.59
CA THR A 84 -0.57 -1.57 17.87
C THR A 84 -0.30 -2.52 19.03
N LYS A 85 -0.01 -3.80 18.75
CA LYS A 85 0.22 -4.84 19.75
C LYS A 85 1.69 -5.30 19.79
N VAL A 86 2.34 -5.35 18.64
CA VAL A 86 3.75 -5.73 18.51
C VAL A 86 4.60 -4.48 18.36
N ILE A 87 5.71 -4.41 19.10
CA ILE A 87 6.62 -3.27 19.01
C ILE A 87 7.29 -3.23 17.64
N GLY A 88 7.48 -2.03 17.10
CA GLY A 88 7.96 -1.83 15.73
C GLY A 88 9.15 -2.70 15.31
N PRO A 89 10.23 -2.82 16.10
CA PRO A 89 11.38 -3.66 15.77
C PRO A 89 11.08 -5.15 15.60
N GLN A 90 10.00 -5.66 16.20
CA GLN A 90 9.60 -7.07 16.16
C GLN A 90 8.48 -7.35 15.14
N CYS A 91 7.96 -6.31 14.48
CA CYS A 91 6.94 -6.49 13.46
C CYS A 91 7.54 -7.17 12.23
N ARG A 92 6.89 -8.20 11.71
CA ARG A 92 7.34 -8.97 10.55
C ARG A 92 6.50 -8.62 9.34
N TYR A 93 7.17 -8.57 8.19
CA TYR A 93 6.51 -8.33 6.91
C TYR A 93 7.29 -8.93 5.75
N ALA A 94 6.59 -9.24 4.67
CA ALA A 94 7.15 -9.63 3.39
C ALA A 94 6.75 -8.61 2.33
N VAL A 95 7.68 -8.16 1.51
CA VAL A 95 7.43 -7.21 0.41
C VAL A 95 8.06 -7.74 -0.87
N GLY A 96 7.36 -7.55 -1.98
CA GLY A 96 7.93 -7.80 -3.30
C GLY A 96 6.91 -7.65 -4.41
N SER A 97 7.02 -8.49 -5.46
CA SER A 97 6.22 -8.38 -6.67
C SER A 97 5.50 -9.68 -7.02
N ILE A 98 4.32 -9.55 -7.62
CA ILE A 98 3.58 -10.65 -8.23
C ILE A 98 4.24 -10.96 -9.58
N LEU A 99 4.87 -12.13 -9.69
CA LEU A 99 5.51 -12.62 -10.93
C LEU A 99 4.49 -13.22 -11.89
N SER A 100 3.45 -13.85 -11.36
CA SER A 100 2.32 -14.37 -12.14
C SER A 100 1.06 -14.49 -11.30
N GLU A 101 -0.09 -14.46 -11.97
CA GLU A 101 -1.41 -14.59 -11.35
C GLU A 101 -2.31 -15.54 -12.18
N GLY A 102 -3.07 -16.39 -11.48
CA GLY A 102 -3.90 -17.43 -12.07
C GLY A 102 -3.07 -18.56 -12.67
N GLU A 103 -3.42 -18.95 -13.89
CA GLU A 103 -2.74 -20.02 -14.65
C GLU A 103 -1.53 -19.51 -15.45
N ASN A 104 -1.22 -18.21 -15.36
CA ASN A 104 -0.09 -17.64 -16.07
C ASN A 104 1.23 -18.15 -15.46
N LYS A 105 2.17 -18.53 -16.32
CA LYS A 105 3.53 -18.86 -15.92
C LYS A 105 4.32 -17.58 -15.64
N ALA A 106 5.15 -17.63 -14.61
CA ALA A 106 6.14 -16.59 -14.36
C ALA A 106 7.22 -16.64 -15.45
N ASP A 107 7.71 -15.46 -15.84
CA ASP A 107 8.87 -15.33 -16.72
C ASP A 107 10.13 -15.84 -15.99
N GLU A 108 10.86 -16.76 -16.61
CA GLU A 108 12.05 -17.40 -16.03
C GLU A 108 13.22 -16.43 -15.86
N GLU A 109 13.41 -15.48 -16.79
CA GLU A 109 14.48 -14.47 -16.70
C GLU A 109 14.20 -13.51 -15.54
N LEU A 110 12.92 -13.13 -15.41
CA LEU A 110 12.46 -12.29 -14.32
C LEU A 110 12.61 -13.01 -12.97
N LEU A 111 12.19 -14.27 -12.88
CA LEU A 111 12.34 -15.10 -11.68
C LEU A 111 13.81 -15.17 -11.25
N LYS A 112 14.71 -15.47 -12.19
CA LYS A 112 16.16 -15.50 -11.95
C LYS A 112 16.71 -14.16 -11.49
N SER A 113 16.19 -13.05 -12.02
CA SER A 113 16.59 -11.69 -11.63
C SER A 113 16.19 -11.37 -10.18
N TYR A 114 15.00 -11.79 -9.75
CA TYR A 114 14.54 -11.67 -8.36
C TYR A 114 15.38 -12.54 -7.41
N GLU A 115 15.61 -13.81 -7.76
CA GLU A 115 16.44 -14.73 -6.96
C GLU A 115 17.88 -14.23 -6.80
N THR A 116 18.50 -13.75 -7.90
CA THR A 116 19.86 -13.17 -7.87
C THR A 116 19.91 -11.93 -6.99
N SER A 117 18.81 -11.19 -6.89
CA SER A 117 18.68 -10.03 -6.01
C SER A 117 18.34 -10.43 -4.56
N GLY A 118 18.27 -11.72 -4.23
CA GLY A 118 18.02 -12.25 -2.89
C GLY A 118 16.54 -12.29 -2.49
N PHE A 119 15.62 -12.30 -3.44
CA PHE A 119 14.20 -12.54 -3.18
C PHE A 119 13.93 -14.04 -3.16
N ASN A 120 13.09 -14.49 -2.23
CA ASN A 120 12.53 -15.83 -2.21
C ASN A 120 11.29 -15.87 -3.10
N VAL A 121 10.92 -17.05 -3.60
CA VAL A 121 9.70 -17.24 -4.40
C VAL A 121 8.75 -18.17 -3.65
N PHE A 122 7.48 -17.77 -3.58
CA PHE A 122 6.41 -18.56 -2.98
C PHE A 122 5.13 -18.43 -3.79
N SER A 123 4.34 -19.51 -3.87
CA SER A 123 3.03 -19.48 -4.50
C SER A 123 1.93 -19.40 -3.45
N PHE A 124 1.18 -18.29 -3.41
CA PHE A 124 -0.01 -18.22 -2.57
C PHE A 124 -1.17 -18.98 -3.24
N PRO A 125 -1.89 -19.81 -2.48
CA PRO A 125 -3.11 -20.41 -2.99
C PRO A 125 -4.19 -19.35 -3.20
N GLU A 126 -5.18 -19.67 -4.02
CA GLU A 126 -6.37 -18.83 -4.15
C GLU A 126 -7.17 -18.84 -2.85
N VAL A 127 -7.57 -17.66 -2.38
CA VAL A 127 -8.37 -17.49 -1.17
C VAL A 127 -9.80 -17.14 -1.54
N THR A 128 -10.75 -17.99 -1.15
CA THR A 128 -12.16 -17.85 -1.52
C THR A 128 -12.93 -16.88 -0.65
N HIS A 129 -12.46 -16.60 0.57
CA HIS A 129 -13.14 -15.75 1.53
C HIS A 129 -12.16 -14.77 2.16
N VAL A 130 -12.28 -13.49 1.79
CA VAL A 130 -11.48 -12.40 2.32
C VAL A 130 -12.35 -11.20 2.66
N VAL A 131 -11.85 -10.40 3.60
CA VAL A 131 -12.36 -9.04 3.83
C VAL A 131 -11.43 -8.08 3.10
N THR A 132 -11.97 -7.34 2.14
CA THR A 132 -11.18 -6.47 1.27
C THR A 132 -11.73 -5.06 1.22
N THR A 133 -10.84 -4.13 0.89
CA THR A 133 -11.17 -2.72 0.65
C THR A 133 -10.11 -2.16 -0.28
N SER A 134 -10.48 -1.15 -1.07
CA SER A 134 -9.54 -0.39 -1.88
C SER A 134 -9.47 1.05 -1.39
N PHE A 135 -8.30 1.66 -1.50
CA PHE A 135 -8.10 3.08 -1.18
C PHE A 135 -6.99 3.65 -2.08
N PRO A 136 -7.11 4.91 -2.56
CA PRO A 136 -6.10 5.50 -3.42
C PRO A 136 -4.71 5.51 -2.78
N TYR A 137 -3.69 5.19 -3.58
CA TYR A 137 -2.28 5.29 -3.18
C TYR A 137 -1.55 6.19 -4.18
N ARG A 138 -1.63 7.51 -3.97
CA ARG A 138 -1.13 8.51 -4.92
C ARG A 138 -0.03 9.40 -4.34
N THR A 139 -0.11 9.68 -3.04
CA THR A 139 0.82 10.58 -2.35
C THR A 139 1.24 9.99 -1.01
N PHE A 140 2.22 10.62 -0.36
CA PHE A 140 2.57 10.28 1.02
C PHE A 140 1.38 10.43 1.98
N PHE A 141 0.53 11.44 1.77
CA PHE A 141 -0.67 11.63 2.58
C PHE A 141 -1.70 10.51 2.39
N SER A 142 -1.76 9.89 1.20
CA SER A 142 -2.59 8.69 0.99
C SER A 142 -2.22 7.57 1.96
N ILE A 143 -0.94 7.40 2.28
CA ILE A 143 -0.46 6.38 3.23
C ILE A 143 -0.98 6.67 4.63
N LEU A 144 -0.87 7.91 5.09
CA LEU A 144 -1.35 8.33 6.40
C LEU A 144 -2.87 8.18 6.51
N LEU A 145 -3.60 8.61 5.48
CA LEU A 145 -5.06 8.48 5.40
C LEU A 145 -5.48 7.02 5.43
N ARG A 146 -4.78 6.14 4.71
CA ARG A 146 -5.02 4.69 4.74
C ARG A 146 -4.89 4.14 6.17
N VAL A 147 -3.79 4.44 6.86
CA VAL A 147 -3.58 3.98 8.24
C VAL A 147 -4.70 4.45 9.18
N ARG A 148 -5.06 5.74 9.10
CA ARG A 148 -6.03 6.36 10.02
C ARG A 148 -7.50 6.07 9.70
N ARG A 149 -7.87 5.89 8.42
CA ARG A 149 -9.28 5.77 7.99
C ARG A 149 -9.69 4.35 7.60
N VAL A 150 -8.76 3.55 7.05
CA VAL A 150 -9.07 2.21 6.50
C VAL A 150 -9.01 1.16 7.60
N TYR A 151 -7.92 1.08 8.37
CA TYR A 151 -7.77 0.04 9.40
C TYR A 151 -8.85 0.06 10.48
N PRO A 152 -9.29 1.23 11.03
CA PRO A 152 -10.40 1.24 11.98
C PRO A 152 -11.71 0.73 11.40
N ARG A 153 -11.99 1.00 10.11
CA ARG A 153 -13.18 0.49 9.42
C ARG A 153 -13.09 -1.02 9.20
N LEU A 154 -11.95 -1.52 8.72
CA LEU A 154 -11.70 -2.96 8.58
C LEU A 154 -11.86 -3.68 9.92
N HIS A 155 -11.26 -3.14 10.98
CA HIS A 155 -11.35 -3.74 12.32
C HIS A 155 -12.79 -3.84 12.82
N ARG A 156 -13.56 -2.73 12.74
CA ARG A 156 -14.97 -2.72 13.14
C ARG A 156 -15.81 -3.70 12.31
N TYR A 157 -15.57 -3.77 11.01
CA TYR A 157 -16.29 -4.66 10.11
C TYR A 157 -16.01 -6.13 10.44
N ILE A 158 -14.74 -6.51 10.62
CA ILE A 158 -14.33 -7.87 11.02
C ILE A 158 -14.96 -8.25 12.36
N GLN A 159 -14.93 -7.35 13.36
CA GLN A 159 -15.56 -7.61 14.67
C GLN A 159 -17.07 -7.84 14.58
N ASN A 160 -17.76 -7.19 13.63
CA ASN A 160 -19.19 -7.36 13.45
C ASN A 160 -19.54 -8.67 12.72
N ILE A 161 -18.66 -9.19 11.86
CA ILE A 161 -18.89 -10.47 11.17
C ILE A 161 -18.72 -11.66 12.11
N PHE A 162 -17.73 -11.61 13.01
CA PHE A 162 -17.39 -12.72 13.92
C PHE A 162 -18.03 -12.58 15.32
N ARG A 163 -19.09 -11.78 15.43
CA ARG A 163 -19.94 -11.72 16.63
C ARG A 163 -21.08 -12.72 16.52
#